data_AF-A0A1F8MR19-F1
#
_entry.id   AF-A0A1F8MR19-F1
#
_cell.length_a   1.000
_cell.length_b   1.000
_cell.length_c   1.000
_cell.angle_alpha   90.00
_cell.angle_beta   90.00
_cell.angle_gamma   90.00
#
_symmetry.space_group_name_H-M   'P 1'
#
loop_
_entity.id
_entity.type
_entity.pdbx_description
1 polymer ?
#
loop_
_entity_poly.entity_id
_entity_poly.type
_entity_poly.pdbx_seq_one_letter_code
_entity_poly.pdbx_strand_id
1 'polypeptide(L)'
;MSEMNDYSGPFKPNLKWEDFSKDVLGKYAREISRIYVLMGGIWFGYLRERLGAQRADELHMELWETLGNKHEFNRPRAAMGICGHDVESFLKFAQIDPGIGMIFDIDCELKNKNHGILTIKMCTALSFAERHRDTQVQENGCGIDVWAIPKVVRSLHPDMVAIPLKLPPRRSPDEPACIWEIKMDPTHPSIMNRELPEYAQVAMAKTEWDLPLFP
;
A
#
# COMPACT_ATOMS: atom_id res chain seq x y z
N MET A 1 34.77 -4.19 9.08
CA MET A 1 34.20 -3.74 10.37
C MET A 1 32.98 -4.61 10.64
N SER A 2 32.76 -5.06 11.87
CA SER A 2 31.55 -5.83 12.17
C SER A 2 30.34 -4.91 12.08
N GLU A 3 29.34 -5.28 11.29
CA GLU A 3 28.05 -4.61 11.23
C GLU A 3 27.38 -4.62 12.62
N MET A 4 26.62 -3.57 12.93
CA MET A 4 25.85 -3.43 14.17
C MET A 4 24.51 -4.15 14.04
N ASN A 5 24.22 -5.04 15.00
CA ASN A 5 22.96 -5.79 15.05
C ASN A 5 21.86 -5.09 15.88
N ASP A 6 22.16 -3.94 16.48
CA ASP A 6 21.24 -3.03 17.13
C ASP A 6 21.92 -1.66 17.33
N TYR A 7 21.23 -0.71 17.97
CA TYR A 7 21.82 0.57 18.40
C TYR A 7 21.67 0.82 19.91
N SER A 8 21.78 -0.23 20.73
CA SER A 8 21.69 -0.14 22.19
C SER A 8 22.99 0.33 22.86
N GLY A 9 24.10 0.30 22.11
CA GLY A 9 25.42 0.73 22.57
C GLY A 9 25.60 2.24 22.66
N PRO A 10 26.84 2.70 22.93
CA PRO A 10 27.17 4.12 23.01
C PRO A 10 26.82 4.87 21.71
N PHE A 11 26.48 6.15 21.85
CA PHE A 11 26.26 7.06 20.73
C PHE A 11 27.44 7.06 19.76
N LYS A 12 27.16 6.87 18.46
CA LYS A 12 28.16 6.92 17.38
C LYS A 12 28.00 8.23 16.59
N PRO A 13 28.93 9.20 16.71
CA PRO A 13 28.78 10.52 16.09
C PRO A 13 28.81 10.52 14.55
N ASN A 14 29.43 9.51 13.93
CA ASN A 14 29.53 9.36 12.47
C ASN A 14 28.77 8.13 12.00
N LEU A 15 27.56 7.92 12.54
CA LEU A 15 26.70 6.80 12.17
C LEU A 15 26.30 6.89 10.69
N LYS A 16 26.43 5.78 9.98
CA LYS A 16 25.95 5.59 8.62
C LYS A 16 24.99 4.40 8.55
N TRP A 17 24.12 4.35 7.56
CA TRP A 17 23.20 3.22 7.41
C TRP A 17 23.95 1.92 7.11
N GLU A 18 25.08 2.00 6.41
CA GLU A 18 25.97 0.87 6.12
C GLU A 18 26.70 0.33 7.35
N ASP A 19 26.60 1.00 8.50
CA ASP A 19 27.10 0.46 9.76
C ASP A 19 26.20 -0.63 10.34
N PHE A 20 24.92 -0.68 9.93
CA PHE A 20 23.95 -1.67 10.41
C PHE A 20 23.93 -2.92 9.55
N SER A 21 23.63 -4.05 10.17
CA SER A 21 23.43 -5.29 9.41
C SER A 21 22.14 -5.24 8.59
N LYS A 22 22.09 -6.06 7.53
CA LYS A 22 20.89 -6.16 6.66
C LYS A 22 19.64 -6.51 7.44
N ASP A 23 19.76 -7.31 8.49
CA ASP A 23 18.64 -7.70 9.35
C ASP A 23 18.08 -6.50 10.13
N VAL A 24 18.97 -5.63 10.64
CA VAL A 24 18.57 -4.39 11.32
C VAL A 24 17.93 -3.41 10.35
N LEU A 25 18.54 -3.23 9.17
CA LEU A 25 17.99 -2.36 8.13
C LEU A 25 16.60 -2.85 7.68
N GLY A 26 16.44 -4.15 7.45
CA GLY A 26 15.15 -4.73 7.09
C GLY A 26 14.10 -4.62 8.20
N LYS A 27 14.49 -4.85 9.46
CA LYS A 27 13.61 -4.62 10.61
C LYS A 27 13.18 -3.16 10.70
N TYR A 28 14.13 -2.22 10.60
CA TYR A 28 13.86 -0.80 10.70
C TYR A 28 12.99 -0.29 9.55
N ALA A 29 13.26 -0.72 8.31
CA ALA A 29 12.42 -0.40 7.15
C ALA A 29 10.95 -0.80 7.37
N ARG A 30 10.71 -2.00 7.92
CA ARG A 30 9.34 -2.43 8.27
C ARG A 30 8.70 -1.56 9.35
N GLU A 31 9.46 -1.13 10.37
CA GLU A 31 8.91 -0.19 11.37
C GLU A 31 8.57 1.17 10.76
N ILE A 32 9.39 1.69 9.83
CA ILE A 32 9.08 2.92 9.09
C ILE A 32 7.79 2.75 8.27
N SER A 33 7.61 1.63 7.57
CA SER A 33 6.37 1.33 6.85
C SER A 33 5.15 1.25 7.77
N ARG A 34 5.30 0.69 8.98
CA ARG A 34 4.22 0.69 9.98
C ARG A 34 3.90 2.09 10.49
N ILE A 35 4.90 2.93 10.74
CA ILE A 35 4.71 4.33 11.12
C ILE A 35 3.95 5.08 10.02
N TYR A 36 4.28 4.85 8.75
CA TYR A 36 3.59 5.43 7.60
C TYR A 36 2.08 5.12 7.63
N VAL A 37 1.70 3.84 7.73
CA VAL A 37 0.28 3.45 7.79
C VAL A 37 -0.39 3.93 9.08
N LEU A 38 0.30 3.87 10.21
CA LEU A 38 -0.20 4.36 11.50
C LEU A 38 -0.53 5.85 11.45
N MET A 39 0.37 6.68 10.88
CA MET A 39 0.14 8.11 10.73
C MET A 39 -1.07 8.39 9.85
N GLY A 40 -1.22 7.67 8.74
CA GLY A 40 -2.41 7.76 7.88
C GLY A 40 -3.70 7.44 8.63
N GLY A 41 -3.71 6.36 9.43
CA GLY A 41 -4.84 5.95 10.25
C GLY A 41 -5.19 6.95 11.37
N ILE A 42 -4.19 7.46 12.10
CA ILE A 42 -4.38 8.47 13.15
C ILE A 42 -4.96 9.76 12.55
N TRP A 43 -4.37 10.23 11.44
CA TRP A 43 -4.85 11.44 10.77
C TRP A 43 -6.29 11.29 10.30
N PHE A 44 -6.62 10.17 9.66
CA PHE A 44 -7.98 9.89 9.22
C PHE A 44 -8.98 9.80 10.39
N GLY A 45 -8.59 9.15 11.49
CA GLY A 45 -9.40 9.11 12.71
C GLY A 45 -9.69 10.51 13.26
N TYR A 46 -8.68 11.38 13.30
CA TYR A 46 -8.82 12.77 13.71
C TYR A 46 -9.78 13.56 12.80
N LEU A 47 -9.68 13.37 11.48
CA LEU A 47 -10.61 13.99 10.52
C LEU A 47 -12.05 13.52 10.74
N ARG A 48 -12.27 12.23 10.99
CA ARG A 48 -13.61 11.68 11.26
C ARG A 48 -14.22 12.28 12.52
N GLU A 49 -13.45 12.42 13.59
CA GLU A 49 -13.91 13.04 14.85
C GLU A 49 -14.30 14.50 14.66
N ARG A 50 -13.53 15.26 13.87
CA ARG A 50 -13.71 16.71 13.72
C ARG A 50 -14.73 17.13 12.67
N LEU A 51 -14.80 16.38 11.57
CA LEU A 51 -15.56 16.76 10.36
C LEU A 51 -16.74 15.83 10.07
N GLY A 52 -16.88 14.74 10.84
CA GLY A 52 -17.83 13.68 10.57
C GLY A 52 -17.36 12.73 9.46
N ALA A 53 -17.99 11.55 9.40
CA ALA A 53 -17.57 10.45 8.53
C ALA A 53 -17.52 10.83 7.04
N GLN A 54 -18.59 11.42 6.50
CA GLN A 54 -18.68 11.73 5.07
C GLN A 54 -17.53 12.64 4.61
N ARG A 55 -17.29 13.75 5.31
CA ARG A 55 -16.27 14.72 4.89
C ARG A 55 -14.86 14.17 5.07
N ALA A 56 -14.62 13.39 6.12
CA ALA A 56 -13.35 12.73 6.32
C ALA A 56 -13.07 11.70 5.22
N ASP A 57 -14.07 10.93 4.82
CA ASP A 57 -13.95 9.93 3.75
C ASP A 57 -13.63 10.62 2.40
N GLU A 58 -14.29 11.73 2.08
CA GLU A 58 -13.98 12.55 0.89
C GLU A 58 -12.52 13.03 0.87
N LEU A 59 -12.04 13.60 1.99
CA LEU A 59 -10.67 14.10 2.10
C LEU A 59 -9.63 12.96 2.08
N HIS A 60 -9.97 11.82 2.67
CA HIS A 60 -9.10 10.64 2.66
C HIS A 60 -8.95 10.10 1.24
N MET A 61 -10.06 10.00 0.52
CA MET A 61 -10.06 9.63 -0.89
C MET A 61 -9.24 10.63 -1.70
N GLU A 62 -9.43 11.94 -1.53
CA GLU A 62 -8.64 12.96 -2.22
C GLU A 62 -7.13 12.79 -2.01
N LEU A 63 -6.69 12.60 -0.76
CA LEU A 63 -5.28 12.41 -0.43
C LEU A 63 -4.69 11.24 -1.22
N TRP A 64 -5.39 10.10 -1.24
CA TRP A 64 -4.95 8.91 -1.95
C TRP A 64 -5.10 9.04 -3.46
N GLU A 65 -6.14 9.68 -3.96
CA GLU A 65 -6.37 9.89 -5.39
C GLU A 65 -5.35 10.82 -6.05
N THR A 66 -4.71 11.68 -5.25
CA THR A 66 -3.82 12.73 -5.76
C THR A 66 -2.35 12.44 -5.46
N LEU A 67 -1.85 12.96 -4.34
CA LEU A 67 -0.45 12.93 -3.92
C LEU A 67 -0.04 11.55 -3.39
N GLY A 68 -0.90 10.92 -2.60
CA GLY A 68 -0.59 9.69 -1.85
C GLY A 68 -0.22 8.53 -2.78
N ASN A 69 -1.16 8.08 -3.62
CA ASN A 69 -0.98 6.89 -4.44
C ASN A 69 0.13 7.08 -5.50
N LYS A 70 0.25 8.27 -6.12
CA LYS A 70 1.30 8.51 -7.13
C LYS A 70 2.71 8.37 -6.55
N HIS A 71 2.97 8.89 -5.35
CA HIS A 71 4.28 8.81 -4.73
C HIS A 71 4.53 7.47 -4.03
N GLU A 72 3.52 6.91 -3.36
CA GLU A 72 3.58 5.57 -2.78
C GLU A 72 3.90 4.52 -3.85
N PHE A 73 3.32 4.64 -5.04
CA PHE A 73 3.57 3.72 -6.14
C PHE A 73 4.91 3.96 -6.84
N ASN A 74 5.22 5.20 -7.25
CA ASN A 74 6.36 5.45 -8.14
C ASN A 74 7.71 5.50 -7.41
N ARG A 75 7.78 5.99 -6.17
CA ARG A 75 9.06 6.18 -5.49
C ARG A 75 9.75 4.85 -5.12
N PRO A 76 9.06 3.87 -4.53
CA PRO A 76 9.66 2.55 -4.27
C PRO A 76 10.06 1.84 -5.56
N ARG A 77 9.23 1.94 -6.61
CA ARG A 77 9.55 1.38 -7.93
C ARG A 77 10.82 1.98 -8.51
N ALA A 78 10.97 3.30 -8.49
CA ALA A 78 12.16 3.97 -8.98
C ALA A 78 13.40 3.60 -8.16
N ALA A 79 13.30 3.58 -6.83
CA ALA A 79 14.38 3.19 -5.94
C ALA A 79 14.86 1.75 -6.16
N MET A 80 13.95 0.84 -6.56
CA MET A 80 14.24 -0.58 -6.78
C MET A 80 14.44 -0.94 -8.27
N GLY A 81 14.41 0.04 -9.19
CA GLY A 81 14.59 -0.20 -10.62
C GLY A 81 13.45 -0.97 -11.31
N ILE A 82 12.20 -0.85 -10.81
CA ILE A 82 11.02 -1.52 -11.37
C ILE A 82 10.38 -0.63 -12.45
N CYS A 83 10.71 -0.86 -13.72
CA CYS A 83 10.29 0.00 -14.84
C CYS A 83 9.14 -0.55 -15.72
N GLY A 84 8.77 -1.83 -15.60
CA GLY A 84 7.75 -2.43 -16.47
C GLY A 84 6.32 -2.02 -16.10
N HIS A 85 5.38 -2.28 -17.02
CA HIS A 85 3.95 -1.96 -16.91
C HIS A 85 3.07 -3.22 -16.97
N ASP A 86 3.65 -4.36 -16.63
CA ASP A 86 3.02 -5.68 -16.68
C ASP A 86 2.71 -6.19 -15.26
N VAL A 87 2.03 -7.33 -15.17
CA VAL A 87 1.64 -7.91 -13.88
C VAL A 87 2.85 -8.33 -13.06
N GLU A 88 3.92 -8.78 -13.70
CA GLU A 88 5.19 -9.05 -13.02
C GLU A 88 5.72 -7.79 -12.29
N SER A 89 5.68 -6.64 -12.95
CA SER A 89 6.11 -5.36 -12.39
C SER A 89 5.23 -4.91 -11.23
N PHE A 90 3.91 -5.13 -11.32
CA PHE A 90 3.00 -4.90 -10.21
C PHE A 90 3.31 -5.80 -9.01
N LEU A 91 3.50 -7.11 -9.23
CA LEU A 91 3.78 -8.05 -8.14
C LEU A 91 5.14 -7.76 -7.47
N LYS A 92 6.16 -7.35 -8.23
CA LYS A 92 7.44 -6.84 -7.68
C LYS A 92 7.21 -5.62 -6.79
N PHE A 93 6.37 -4.68 -7.23
CA PHE A 93 6.00 -3.53 -6.40
C PHE A 93 5.27 -3.96 -5.12
N ALA A 94 4.27 -4.83 -5.23
CA ALA A 94 3.48 -5.29 -4.08
C ALA A 94 4.36 -5.92 -2.98
N GLN A 95 5.46 -6.57 -3.34
CA GLN A 95 6.45 -7.14 -2.41
C GLN A 95 7.22 -6.09 -1.59
N ILE A 96 7.44 -4.90 -2.15
CA ILE A 96 8.25 -3.83 -1.52
C ILE A 96 7.40 -2.65 -1.03
N ASP A 97 6.10 -2.68 -1.30
CA ASP A 97 5.21 -1.57 -1.03
C ASP A 97 5.07 -1.33 0.49
N PRO A 98 5.24 -0.07 0.97
CA PRO A 98 5.10 0.26 2.39
C PRO A 98 3.69 0.02 2.95
N GLY A 99 2.65 0.00 2.11
CA GLY A 99 1.26 -0.28 2.49
C GLY A 99 0.85 -1.76 2.38
N ILE A 100 1.67 -2.60 1.75
CA ILE A 100 1.39 -4.02 1.50
C ILE A 100 2.57 -4.89 1.96
N GLY A 101 3.52 -5.21 1.08
CA GLY A 101 4.53 -6.26 1.31
C GLY A 101 5.52 -5.99 2.44
N MET A 102 5.66 -4.73 2.85
CA MET A 102 6.50 -4.36 3.99
C MET A 102 5.80 -4.51 5.35
N ILE A 103 4.46 -4.58 5.38
CA ILE A 103 3.68 -4.61 6.64
C ILE A 103 2.78 -5.83 6.79
N PHE A 104 2.43 -6.50 5.69
CA PHE A 104 1.61 -7.70 5.67
C PHE A 104 2.46 -8.91 5.32
N ASP A 105 2.01 -10.08 5.78
CA ASP A 105 2.50 -11.35 5.22
C ASP A 105 1.77 -11.61 3.91
N ILE A 106 2.51 -11.60 2.80
CA ILE A 106 1.95 -11.76 1.46
C ILE A 106 2.63 -12.89 0.70
N ASP A 107 1.92 -13.40 -0.30
CA ASP A 107 2.43 -14.35 -1.27
C ASP A 107 2.05 -13.86 -2.67
N CYS A 108 3.03 -13.87 -3.58
CA CYS A 108 2.89 -13.41 -4.95
C CYS A 108 3.19 -14.57 -5.89
N GLU A 109 2.17 -15.08 -6.57
CA GLU A 109 2.31 -16.13 -7.57
C GLU A 109 2.25 -15.51 -8.98
N LEU A 110 3.35 -15.58 -9.74
CA LEU A 110 3.35 -15.16 -11.14
C LEU A 110 3.06 -16.37 -12.04
N LYS A 111 1.88 -16.40 -12.67
CA LYS A 111 1.53 -17.46 -13.63
C LYS A 111 2.20 -17.19 -14.98
N ASN A 112 2.19 -15.94 -15.42
CA ASN A 112 2.97 -15.43 -16.55
C ASN A 112 3.11 -13.90 -16.43
N LYS A 113 3.84 -13.28 -17.36
CA LYS A 113 4.13 -11.84 -17.35
C LYS A 113 2.90 -10.93 -17.17
N ASN A 114 1.72 -11.35 -17.63
CA ASN A 114 0.47 -10.58 -17.62
C ASN A 114 -0.63 -11.20 -16.75
N HIS A 115 -0.30 -12.17 -15.88
CA HIS A 115 -1.26 -12.80 -14.98
C HIS A 115 -0.57 -13.36 -13.73
N GLY A 116 -1.05 -12.99 -12.55
CA GLY A 116 -0.63 -13.56 -11.29
C GLY A 116 -1.67 -13.42 -10.18
N ILE A 117 -1.33 -13.93 -9.00
CA ILE A 117 -2.16 -13.90 -7.80
C ILE A 117 -1.39 -13.17 -6.70
N LEU A 118 -2.06 -12.22 -6.05
CA LEU A 118 -1.61 -11.59 -4.80
C LEU A 118 -2.47 -12.15 -3.66
N THR A 119 -1.83 -12.83 -2.71
CA THR A 119 -2.47 -13.34 -1.51
C THR A 119 -1.97 -12.55 -0.31
N ILE A 120 -2.87 -11.91 0.44
CA ILE A 120 -2.55 -11.31 1.73
C ILE A 120 -2.91 -12.34 2.79
N LYS A 121 -1.90 -13.00 3.36
CA LYS A 121 -2.09 -14.03 4.40
C LYS A 121 -2.52 -13.38 5.70
N MET A 122 -1.75 -12.41 6.17
CA MET A 122 -2.01 -11.69 7.42
C MET A 122 -2.07 -10.18 7.19
N CYS A 123 -3.28 -9.62 7.31
CA CYS A 123 -3.52 -8.18 7.32
C CYS A 123 -3.63 -7.69 8.77
N THR A 124 -2.80 -6.71 9.15
CA THR A 124 -2.80 -6.16 10.51
C THR A 124 -4.07 -5.37 10.81
N ALA A 125 -4.64 -4.67 9.81
CA ALA A 125 -5.89 -3.93 9.94
C ALA A 125 -7.08 -4.87 10.16
N LEU A 126 -7.18 -5.95 9.37
CA LEU A 126 -8.21 -6.97 9.58
C LEU A 126 -8.07 -7.63 10.95
N SER A 127 -6.84 -8.01 11.33
CA SER A 127 -6.57 -8.62 12.63
C SER A 127 -6.90 -7.68 13.79
N PHE A 128 -6.80 -6.36 13.59
CA PHE A 128 -7.27 -5.37 14.56
C PHE A 128 -8.80 -5.38 14.66
N ALA A 129 -9.51 -5.29 13.54
CA ALA A 129 -10.96 -5.28 13.50
C ALA A 129 -11.58 -6.56 14.10
N GLU A 130 -11.05 -7.73 13.73
CA GLU A 130 -11.48 -9.04 14.26
C GLU A 130 -11.29 -9.13 15.78
N ARG A 131 -10.14 -8.68 16.31
CA ARG A 131 -9.86 -8.70 17.76
C ARG A 131 -10.83 -7.82 18.57
N HIS A 132 -11.27 -6.70 17.99
CA HIS A 132 -12.17 -5.75 18.64
C HIS A 132 -13.64 -5.99 18.28
N ARG A 133 -13.94 -6.99 17.43
CA ARG A 133 -15.28 -7.28 16.88
C ARG A 133 -15.92 -6.06 16.22
N ASP A 134 -15.09 -5.25 15.55
CA ASP A 134 -15.51 -4.02 14.89
C ASP A 134 -15.78 -4.28 13.40
N THR A 135 -17.02 -4.68 13.10
CA THR A 135 -17.44 -4.99 11.73
C THR A 135 -17.42 -3.76 10.84
N GLN A 136 -17.60 -2.56 11.39
CA GLN A 136 -17.60 -1.32 10.62
C GLN A 136 -16.19 -0.95 10.16
N VAL A 137 -15.17 -1.09 11.01
CA VAL A 137 -13.76 -0.91 10.61
C VAL A 137 -13.35 -1.96 9.59
N GLN A 138 -13.80 -3.21 9.75
CA GLN A 138 -13.56 -4.26 8.76
C GLN A 138 -14.18 -3.91 7.39
N GLU A 139 -15.47 -3.56 7.36
CA GLU A 139 -16.19 -3.21 6.13
C GLU A 139 -15.58 -1.99 5.44
N ASN A 140 -15.25 -0.94 6.21
CA ASN A 140 -14.63 0.25 5.65
C ASN A 140 -13.22 -0.03 5.12
N GLY A 141 -12.37 -0.71 5.90
CA GLY A 141 -10.99 -1.00 5.50
C GLY A 141 -10.94 -1.89 4.27
N CYS A 142 -11.62 -3.03 4.30
CA CYS A 142 -11.66 -3.94 3.14
C CYS A 142 -12.43 -3.34 1.96
N GLY A 143 -13.41 -2.47 2.19
CA GLY A 143 -14.10 -1.71 1.16
C GLY A 143 -13.19 -0.71 0.44
N ILE A 144 -12.29 -0.05 1.19
CA ILE A 144 -11.24 0.80 0.61
C ILE A 144 -10.32 -0.04 -0.29
N ASP A 145 -9.93 -1.25 0.10
CA ASP A 145 -9.06 -2.12 -0.71
C ASP A 145 -9.69 -2.49 -2.06
N VAL A 146 -11.01 -2.75 -2.08
CA VAL A 146 -11.79 -3.01 -3.31
C VAL A 146 -11.79 -1.83 -4.27
N TRP A 147 -11.59 -0.62 -3.77
CA TRP A 147 -11.43 0.56 -4.60
C TRP A 147 -9.96 0.85 -4.94
N ALA A 148 -9.06 0.76 -3.96
CA ALA A 148 -7.67 1.19 -4.06
C ALA A 148 -6.84 0.24 -4.94
N ILE A 149 -6.94 -1.07 -4.74
CA ILE A 149 -6.11 -2.05 -5.47
C ILE A 149 -6.39 -2.00 -6.98
N PRO A 150 -7.66 -2.03 -7.46
CA PRO A 150 -7.95 -1.85 -8.89
C PRO A 150 -7.47 -0.52 -9.47
N LYS A 151 -7.41 0.54 -8.65
CA LYS A 151 -6.91 1.85 -9.08
C LYS A 151 -5.39 1.87 -9.23
N VAL A 152 -4.66 1.26 -8.28
CA VAL A 152 -3.19 1.13 -8.33
C VAL A 152 -2.76 0.31 -9.55
N VAL A 153 -3.38 -0.84 -9.82
CA VAL A 153 -2.99 -1.64 -11.00
C VAL A 153 -3.24 -0.89 -12.32
N ARG A 154 -4.27 -0.03 -12.39
CA ARG A 154 -4.54 0.80 -13.57
C ARG A 154 -3.62 1.99 -13.73
N SER A 155 -3.13 2.55 -12.63
CA SER A 155 -2.11 3.59 -12.70
C SER A 155 -0.82 3.05 -13.32
N LEU A 156 -0.59 1.73 -13.21
CA LEU A 156 0.49 1.04 -13.91
C LEU A 156 0.17 0.79 -15.39
N HIS A 157 -1.02 0.26 -15.70
CA HIS A 157 -1.44 -0.03 -17.07
C HIS A 157 -2.98 -0.03 -17.21
N PRO A 158 -3.58 0.67 -18.19
CA PRO A 158 -5.04 0.84 -18.28
C PRO A 158 -5.84 -0.47 -18.40
N ASP A 159 -5.27 -1.45 -19.10
CA ASP A 159 -5.89 -2.78 -19.29
C ASP A 159 -5.66 -3.74 -18.12
N MET A 160 -4.88 -3.36 -17.09
CA MET A 160 -4.65 -4.23 -15.94
C MET A 160 -5.83 -4.16 -14.98
N VAL A 161 -6.24 -5.32 -14.48
CA VAL A 161 -7.36 -5.46 -13.56
C VAL A 161 -6.97 -6.26 -12.33
N ALA A 162 -7.58 -5.92 -11.20
CA ALA A 162 -7.48 -6.66 -9.95
C ALA A 162 -8.89 -7.16 -9.59
N ILE A 163 -9.05 -8.48 -9.50
CA ILE A 163 -10.32 -9.14 -9.24
C ILE A 163 -10.22 -9.83 -7.87
N PRO A 164 -11.08 -9.48 -6.90
CA PRO A 164 -11.08 -10.16 -5.61
C PRO A 164 -11.60 -11.60 -5.79
N LEU A 165 -10.77 -12.58 -5.45
CA LEU A 165 -11.16 -13.99 -5.36
C LEU A 165 -11.64 -14.37 -3.96
N LYS A 166 -11.10 -13.69 -2.95
CA LYS A 166 -11.48 -13.83 -1.53
C LYS A 166 -11.35 -12.48 -0.83
N LEU A 167 -12.36 -12.11 -0.07
CA LEU A 167 -12.34 -10.98 0.88
C LEU A 167 -12.82 -11.48 2.25
N PRO A 168 -12.59 -10.73 3.33
CA PRO A 168 -13.20 -11.02 4.63
C PRO A 168 -14.74 -11.04 4.57
N PRO A 169 -15.43 -11.68 5.54
CA PRO A 169 -14.89 -12.29 6.75
C PRO A 169 -14.15 -13.61 6.50
N ARG A 170 -13.12 -13.88 7.31
CA ARG A 170 -12.45 -15.19 7.35
C ARG A 170 -13.19 -16.17 8.25
N ARG A 171 -13.09 -17.47 7.96
CA ARG A 171 -13.66 -18.53 8.82
C ARG A 171 -12.75 -18.89 10.00
N SER A 172 -11.45 -18.71 9.83
CA SER A 172 -10.44 -18.90 10.88
C SER A 172 -9.25 -17.94 10.68
N PRO A 173 -8.44 -17.69 11.73
CA PRO A 173 -7.25 -16.85 11.63
C PRO A 173 -6.19 -17.37 10.63
N ASP A 174 -6.21 -18.67 10.34
CA ASP A 174 -5.28 -19.32 9.41
C ASP A 174 -5.66 -19.13 7.93
N GLU A 175 -6.89 -18.69 7.65
CA GLU A 175 -7.27 -18.35 6.29
C GLU A 175 -6.58 -17.04 5.83
N PRO A 176 -6.23 -16.92 4.54
CA PRO A 176 -5.76 -15.66 4.00
C PRO A 176 -6.80 -14.55 4.22
N ALA A 177 -6.34 -13.35 4.57
CA ALA A 177 -7.17 -12.16 4.70
C ALA A 177 -7.91 -11.85 3.38
N CYS A 178 -7.19 -11.79 2.27
CA CYS A 178 -7.78 -11.63 0.94
C CYS A 178 -6.87 -12.22 -0.16
N ILE A 179 -7.48 -12.52 -1.30
CA ILE A 179 -6.81 -13.08 -2.48
C ILE A 179 -7.30 -12.30 -3.70
N TRP A 180 -6.36 -11.87 -4.54
CA TRP A 180 -6.61 -11.06 -5.72
C TRP A 180 -6.00 -11.71 -6.96
N GLU A 181 -6.79 -11.88 -8.01
CA GLU A 181 -6.29 -12.19 -9.35
C GLU A 181 -5.95 -10.89 -10.06
N ILE A 182 -4.69 -10.76 -10.49
CA ILE A 182 -4.20 -9.63 -11.26
C ILE A 182 -3.92 -10.10 -12.68
N LYS A 183 -4.55 -9.48 -13.68
CA LYS A 183 -4.35 -9.84 -15.09
C LYS A 183 -4.52 -8.67 -16.03
N MET A 184 -3.99 -8.81 -17.24
CA MET A 184 -4.39 -7.95 -18.36
C MET A 184 -5.74 -8.40 -18.91
N ASP A 185 -6.70 -7.49 -18.92
CA ASP A 185 -8.03 -7.69 -19.49
C ASP A 185 -8.55 -6.35 -20.07
N PRO A 186 -8.30 -6.09 -21.37
CA PRO A 186 -8.75 -4.86 -22.02
C PRO A 186 -10.28 -4.78 -22.19
N THR A 187 -10.99 -5.89 -21.95
CA THR A 187 -12.45 -5.97 -22.10
C THR A 187 -13.19 -5.76 -20.79
N HIS A 188 -12.48 -5.70 -19.67
CA HIS A 188 -13.10 -5.64 -18.36
C HIS A 188 -13.84 -4.29 -18.17
N PRO A 189 -15.15 -4.32 -17.86
CA PRO A 189 -15.91 -3.11 -17.51
C PRO A 189 -15.54 -2.71 -16.09
N SER A 190 -14.35 -2.17 -15.89
CA SER A 190 -13.95 -1.74 -14.57
C SER A 190 -14.69 -0.49 -14.17
N ILE A 191 -15.11 -0.44 -12.91
CA ILE A 191 -15.73 0.72 -12.24
C ILE A 191 -15.09 2.00 -12.78
N MET A 192 -15.92 2.82 -13.42
CA MET A 192 -15.49 4.03 -14.13
C MET A 192 -14.51 4.81 -13.28
N ASN A 193 -13.46 5.34 -13.91
CA ASN A 193 -12.90 6.63 -13.50
C ASN A 193 -14.08 7.61 -13.47
N ARG A 194 -14.75 7.76 -12.33
CA ARG A 194 -15.47 9.01 -12.08
C ARG A 194 -14.41 10.09 -12.25
N GLU A 195 -14.71 11.08 -13.08
CA GLU A 195 -13.89 12.29 -13.10
C GLU A 195 -13.65 12.70 -11.66
N LEU A 196 -12.37 12.86 -11.32
CA LEU A 196 -12.00 13.37 -10.01
C LEU A 196 -12.75 14.68 -9.81
N PRO A 197 -13.34 14.94 -8.64
CA PRO A 197 -13.89 16.26 -8.35
C PRO A 197 -12.86 17.35 -8.69
N GLU A 198 -13.32 18.51 -9.17
CA GLU A 198 -12.44 19.60 -9.63
C GLU A 198 -11.32 19.92 -8.62
N TYR A 199 -11.63 19.89 -7.33
CA TYR A 199 -10.66 20.10 -6.26
C TYR A 199 -9.51 19.06 -6.25
N ALA A 200 -9.80 17.78 -6.52
CA ALA A 200 -8.82 16.70 -6.58
C ALA A 200 -7.99 16.79 -7.87
N GLN A 201 -8.56 17.28 -8.98
CA GLN A 201 -7.78 17.60 -10.18
C GLN A 201 -6.77 18.72 -9.91
N VAL A 202 -7.20 19.75 -9.17
CA VAL A 202 -6.32 20.87 -8.74
C VAL A 202 -5.23 20.39 -7.77
N ALA A 203 -5.54 19.48 -6.85
CA ALA A 203 -4.54 18.88 -5.97
C ALA A 203 -3.55 17.98 -6.74
N MET A 204 -4.01 17.20 -7.73
CA MET A 204 -3.15 16.46 -8.65
C MET A 204 -2.20 17.37 -9.44
N ALA A 205 -2.68 18.49 -9.94
CA ALA A 205 -1.86 19.47 -10.66
C ALA A 205 -0.78 20.11 -9.76
N LYS A 206 -0.96 20.06 -8.44
CA LYS A 206 0.02 20.52 -7.43
C LYS A 206 0.99 19.42 -6.97
N THR A 207 0.95 18.22 -7.58
CA THR A 207 1.81 17.06 -7.22
C THR A 207 3.25 17.16 -7.73
N GLU A 208 3.70 18.31 -8.22
CA GLU A 208 5.12 18.60 -8.45
C GLU A 208 5.89 18.81 -7.13
N TRP A 209 5.65 17.93 -6.14
CA TRP A 209 6.56 17.77 -5.02
C TRP A 209 7.77 17.00 -5.52
N ASP A 210 8.69 17.76 -6.12
CA ASP A 210 10.00 17.34 -6.56
C ASP A 210 10.86 17.09 -5.30
N LEU A 211 10.54 16.01 -4.57
CA LEU A 211 11.50 15.41 -3.67
C LEU A 211 12.44 14.61 -4.57
N PRO A 212 13.64 15.11 -4.90
CA PRO A 212 14.58 14.37 -5.71
C PRO A 212 14.70 12.96 -5.13
N LEU A 213 14.80 11.95 -5.99
CA LEU A 213 14.99 10.55 -5.60
C LEU A 213 16.41 10.31 -5.03
N PHE A 214 16.91 11.26 -4.23
CA PHE A 214 18.29 11.54 -3.82
C PHE A 214 19.16 12.15 -4.95
N PRO A 215 20.26 12.88 -4.61
CA PRO A 215 21.17 13.47 -5.58
C PRO A 215 21.82 12.45 -6.52
#